data_AF-A0A2S9HZL5-F1
#
_entry.id   AF-A0A2S9HZL5-F1
#
_cell.length_a   1.000
_cell.length_b   1.000
_cell.length_c   1.000
_cell.angle_alpha   90.00
_cell.angle_beta   90.00
_cell.angle_gamma   90.00
#
_symmetry.space_group_name_H-M   'P 1'
#
loop_
_entity.id
_entity.type
_entity.pdbx_description
1 polymer ?
#
loop_
_entity_poly.entity_id
_entity_poly.type
_entity_poly.pdbx_seq_one_letter_code
_entity_poly.pdbx_strand_id
1 'polypeptide(L)' 'MPTYNKLIRNKIPQIIKANGKTPTTRILPEDEYIKEICKKTQEELTEYLEADTKEHKLEELSDLLELIKALAEYEGTTL' A
#
# COMPACT_ATOMS: atom_id res chain seq x y z
N MET A 1 -2.90 3.12 -21.76
CA MET A 1 -2.74 3.86 -20.47
C MET A 1 -2.21 2.89 -19.44
N PRO A 2 -1.20 3.24 -18.62
CA PRO A 2 -0.71 2.36 -17.57
C PRO A 2 -1.79 2.19 -16.49
N THR A 3 -2.09 0.95 -16.14
CA THR A 3 -2.98 0.59 -15.03
C THR A 3 -2.10 0.31 -13.82
N TYR A 4 -2.24 1.10 -12.76
CA TYR A 4 -1.54 0.89 -11.50
C TYR A 4 -2.49 0.19 -10.53
N ASN A 5 -2.33 -1.13 -10.40
CA ASN A 5 -3.08 -1.95 -9.44
C ASN A 5 -2.43 -1.86 -8.06
N LYS A 6 -2.39 -0.65 -7.50
CA LYS A 6 -1.84 -0.43 -6.15
C LYS A 6 -2.97 -0.49 -5.14
N LEU A 7 -2.76 -1.21 -4.04
CA LEU A 7 -3.60 -1.06 -2.86
C LEU A 7 -3.39 0.35 -2.31
N ILE A 8 -4.48 1.11 -2.17
CA ILE A 8 -4.46 2.51 -1.71
C ILE A 8 -5.32 2.61 -0.46
N ARG A 9 -4.69 2.93 0.68
CA ARG A 9 -5.35 3.11 1.99
C ARG A 9 -5.45 4.58 2.42
N ASN A 10 -4.91 5.48 1.61
CA ASN A 10 -4.75 6.90 1.86
C ASN A 10 -5.62 7.74 0.91
N LYS A 11 -5.51 9.07 1.01
CA LYS A 11 -6.28 10.03 0.21
C LYS A 11 -5.79 10.17 -1.25
N ILE A 12 -5.10 9.16 -1.79
CA ILE A 12 -4.56 9.19 -3.15
C ILE A 12 -5.66 9.44 -4.20
N PRO A 13 -6.85 8.82 -4.16
CA PRO A 13 -7.93 9.15 -5.09
C PRO A 13 -8.31 10.64 -5.07
N GLN A 14 -8.32 11.27 -3.89
CA GLN A 14 -8.63 12.68 -3.72
C GLN A 14 -7.50 13.56 -4.28
N ILE A 15 -6.23 13.18 -4.06
CA ILE A 15 -5.06 13.86 -4.63
C ILE A 15 -5.06 13.76 -6.16
N ILE A 16 -5.38 12.59 -6.73
CA ILE A 16 -5.48 12.38 -8.18
C ILE A 16 -6.57 13.28 -8.77
N LYS A 17 -7.75 13.34 -8.13
CA LYS A 17 -8.84 14.24 -8.52
C LYS A 17 -8.44 15.71 -8.44
N ALA A 18 -7.74 16.12 -7.38
CA ALA A 18 -7.26 17.49 -7.21
C ALA A 18 -6.28 17.91 -8.32
N ASN A 19 -5.52 16.95 -8.87
CA ASN A 19 -4.62 17.17 -10.01
C ASN A 19 -5.31 17.06 -11.38
N GLY A 20 -6.65 17.10 -11.44
CA GLY A 20 -7.42 17.06 -12.68
C GLY A 20 -7.45 15.71 -13.39
N LYS A 21 -7.05 14.62 -12.70
CA LYS A 21 -7.08 13.25 -13.23
C LYS A 21 -8.27 12.49 -12.66
N THR A 22 -8.74 11.47 -13.39
CA THR A 22 -9.86 10.62 -12.97
C THR A 22 -9.33 9.27 -12.46
N PRO A 23 -9.36 8.99 -11.14
CA PRO A 23 -9.03 7.67 -10.63
C PRO A 23 -10.20 6.71 -10.83
N THR A 24 -9.91 5.46 -11.19
CA THR A 24 -10.86 4.35 -11.12
C THR A 24 -10.56 3.56 -9.85
N THR A 25 -11.52 3.46 -8.95
CA THR A 25 -11.37 2.78 -7.65
C THR A 25 -12.49 1.75 -7.47
N ARG A 26 -12.16 0.62 -6.84
CA ARG A 26 -13.14 -0.39 -6.39
C ARG A 26 -12.81 -0.75 -4.94
N ILE A 27 -13.84 -0.99 -4.14
CA ILE A 27 -13.70 -1.54 -2.79
C ILE A 27 -13.46 -3.04 -2.93
N LEU A 28 -12.38 -3.54 -2.34
CA LEU A 28 -12.06 -4.96 -2.36
C LEU A 28 -12.88 -5.71 -1.29
N PRO A 29 -13.40 -6.91 -1.59
CA PRO A 29 -13.85 -7.83 -0.55
C PRO A 29 -12.64 -8.30 0.29
N GLU A 30 -12.90 -8.82 1.48
CA GLU A 30 -11.87 -9.17 2.46
C GLU A 30 -10.82 -10.17 1.91
N ASP A 31 -11.25 -11.18 1.15
CA ASP A 31 -10.35 -12.19 0.59
C ASP A 31 -9.41 -11.64 -0.50
N GLU A 32 -9.88 -10.69 -1.31
CA GLU A 32 -9.06 -9.97 -2.27
C GLU A 32 -8.18 -8.92 -1.59
N TYR A 33 -8.69 -8.26 -0.55
CA TYR A 33 -7.97 -7.26 0.22
C TYR A 33 -6.69 -7.84 0.84
N ILE A 34 -6.77 -9.01 1.46
CA ILE A 34 -5.62 -9.67 2.07
C ILE A 34 -4.60 -10.14 1.05
N LYS A 35 -5.05 -10.66 -0.11
CA LYS A 35 -4.15 -11.00 -1.21
C LYS A 35 -3.36 -9.76 -1.68
N GLU A 36 -4.03 -8.63 -1.85
CA GLU A 36 -3.38 -7.39 -2.27
C GLU A 36 -2.50 -6.79 -1.16
N ILE A 37 -2.85 -6.92 0.13
CA ILE A 37 -1.97 -6.55 1.25
C ILE A 37 -0.68 -7.37 1.22
N CYS A 38 -0.78 -8.71 1.11
CA CYS A 38 0.40 -9.57 1.12
C CYS A 38 1.34 -9.24 -0.06
N LYS A 39 0.76 -9.02 -1.24
CA LYS A 39 1.49 -8.60 -2.43
C LYS A 39 2.16 -7.25 -2.23
N LYS A 40 1.45 -6.26 -1.68
CA LYS A 40 2.03 -4.94 -1.41
C LYS A 40 3.14 -5.01 -0.36
N THR A 41 2.99 -5.85 0.66
CA THR A 41 4.02 -6.08 1.68
C THR A 41 5.31 -6.61 1.05
N GLN A 42 5.19 -7.51 0.08
CA GLN A 42 6.35 -8.01 -0.67
C GLN A 42 6.99 -6.91 -1.55
N GLU A 43 6.17 -6.06 -2.18
CA GLU A 43 6.64 -4.89 -2.96
C GLU A 43 7.47 -3.95 -2.07
N GLU A 44 6.90 -3.42 -0.98
CA GLU A 44 7.59 -2.44 -0.12
C GLU A 44 8.82 -3.05 0.57
N LEU A 45 8.78 -4.34 0.91
CA LEU A 45 9.96 -5.02 1.45
C LEU A 45 11.09 -5.08 0.42
N THR A 46 10.74 -5.35 -0.84
CA THR A 46 11.73 -5.35 -1.92
C THR A 46 12.27 -3.95 -2.15
N GLU A 47 11.41 -2.93 -2.21
CA GLU A 47 11.80 -1.52 -2.36
C GLU A 47 12.70 -1.07 -1.19
N TYR A 48 12.40 -1.45 0.06
CA TYR A 48 13.25 -1.18 1.22
C TYR A 48 14.65 -1.79 1.10
N LEU A 49 14.72 -3.04 0.61
CA LEU A 49 15.98 -3.76 0.44
C LEU A 49 16.81 -3.15 -0.70
N GLU A 50 16.17 -2.74 -1.79
CA GLU A 50 16.80 -2.14 -2.98
C GLU A 50 17.08 -0.64 -2.84
N ALA A 51 16.51 0.04 -1.85
CA ALA A 51 16.69 1.47 -1.64
C ALA A 51 18.15 1.85 -1.31
N ASP A 52 18.74 2.71 -2.15
CA ASP A 52 20.11 3.24 -2.00
C ASP A 52 20.21 4.46 -1.07
N THR A 53 19.08 5.10 -0.73
CA THR A 53 19.07 6.29 0.13
C THR A 53 18.36 6.03 1.44
N LYS A 54 18.80 6.76 2.49
CA LYS A 54 18.15 6.69 3.81
C LYS A 54 16.70 7.17 3.75
N GLU A 55 16.41 8.20 2.97
CA GLU A 55 15.07 8.76 2.84
C GLU A 55 14.11 7.73 2.23
N HIS A 56 14.51 7.07 1.14
CA HIS A 56 13.71 6.03 0.51
C HIS A 56 13.53 4.83 1.45
N LYS A 57 14.59 4.38 2.14
CA LYS A 57 14.46 3.33 3.17
C LYS A 57 13.46 3.68 4.28
N LEU A 58 13.42 4.95 4.71
CA LEU A 58 12.49 5.38 5.76
C LEU A 58 11.04 5.43 5.27
N GLU A 59 10.82 5.80 4.00
CA GLU A 59 9.52 5.76 3.34
C GLU A 59 8.98 4.31 3.30
N GLU A 60 9.76 3.39 2.73
CA GLU A 60 9.35 1.99 2.63
C GLU A 60 9.16 1.31 4.00
N LEU A 61 9.96 1.70 4.99
CA LEU A 61 9.79 1.19 6.36
C LEU A 61 8.48 1.67 7.00
N SER A 62 8.07 2.92 6.72
CA SER A 62 6.79 3.45 7.18
C SER A 62 5.63 2.68 6.54
N ASP A 63 5.70 2.43 5.23
CA ASP A 63 4.66 1.70 4.50
C ASP A 63 4.56 0.25 4.99
N LEU A 64 5.69 -0.43 5.21
CA LEU A 64 5.74 -1.75 5.83
C LEU A 64 5.07 -1.78 7.21
N LEU A 65 5.28 -0.76 8.05
CA LEU A 65 4.66 -0.70 9.37
C LEU A 65 3.13 -0.60 9.28
N GLU A 66 2.61 0.17 8.33
CA GLU A 66 1.16 0.26 8.11
C GLU A 66 0.55 -1.06 7.61
N LEU A 67 1.27 -1.78 6.75
CA LEU A 67 0.85 -3.08 6.22
C LEU A 67 0.89 -4.17 7.30
N ILE A 68 1.94 -4.21 8.11
CA ILE A 68 2.07 -5.15 9.23
C ILE A 68 0.94 -4.94 10.25
N LYS A 69 0.59 -3.69 10.57
CA LYS A 69 -0.56 -3.39 11.45
C LYS A 69 -1.87 -3.91 10.89
N ALA A 70 -2.09 -3.77 9.58
CA ALA A 70 -3.31 -4.26 8.93
C ALA A 70 -3.39 -5.79 8.92
N LEU A 71 -2.25 -6.46 8.69
CA LEU A 71 -2.17 -7.91 8.79
C LEU A 71 -2.45 -8.37 10.22
N ALA A 72 -1.88 -7.72 11.22
CA ALA A 72 -2.16 -8.02 12.63
C ALA A 72 -3.67 -7.90 12.94
N GLU A 73 -4.30 -6.79 12.53
CA GLU A 73 -5.75 -6.60 12.70
C GLU A 73 -6.57 -7.70 12.02
N TYR A 74 -6.18 -8.12 10.81
CA TYR A 74 -6.82 -9.23 10.10
C TYR A 74 -6.68 -10.57 10.82
N GLU A 75 -5.50 -10.87 11.38
CA GLU A 75 -5.24 -12.07 12.17
C GLU A 75 -5.88 -12.03 13.57
N GLY A 76 -6.67 -10.98 13.87
CA GLY A 76 -7.38 -10.84 15.14
C GLY A 76 -6.48 -10.43 16.31
N THR A 77 -5.34 -9.80 16.03
CA THR A 77 -4.41 -9.29 17.03
C THR A 77 -4.10 -7.81 16.82
N THR A 78 -3.41 -7.20 17.76
CA THR A 78 -2.93 -5.81 17.69
C THR A 78 -1.47 -5.77 18.11
N LEU A 79 -0.65 -4.99 17.41
CA LEU A 79 0.78 -4.79 17.70
C LEU A 79 1.03 -3.61 18.64
#